data_AF-A0A968V0L2-F1
#
_entry.id   AF-A0A968V0L2-F1
#
_cell.length_a   1.000
_cell.length_b   1.000
_cell.length_c   1.000
_cell.angle_alpha   90.00
_cell.angle_beta   90.00
_cell.angle_gamma   90.00
#
_symmetry.space_group_name_H-M   'P 1'
#
loop_
_entity.id
_entity.type
_entity.pdbx_description
1 polymer ?
#
loop_
_entity_poly.entity_id
_entity_poly.type
_entity_poly.pdbx_seq_one_letter_code
_entity_poly.pdbx_strand_id
1 'polypeptide(L)'
;MLVFFTKIKFLNRFHKKAVKLGDDIVIASQEMKKQNWKYHVGSLLATMVAWSCRFLLLCALITGFSTTIAADFWTQYALYARLETMFVIILFSPTPGGAGFVEVLFSGFLSDYVQDDTSALIISTIWRLITYYAYLIAGAIIIPSWIRRVLMERRKHKLEQH
;
A
#
# COMPACT_ATOMS: atom_id res chain seq x y z
N MET A 1 10.67 24.47 8.25
CA MET A 1 11.07 24.64 6.82
C MET A 1 9.89 24.85 5.85
N LEU A 2 8.74 24.19 5.99
CA LEU A 2 7.57 24.34 5.09
C LEU A 2 6.92 25.74 5.06
N VAL A 3 7.01 26.50 6.16
CA VAL A 3 6.42 27.85 6.30
C VAL A 3 7.13 28.89 5.41
N PHE A 4 8.40 28.66 5.07
CA PHE A 4 9.19 29.59 4.26
C PHE A 4 8.78 29.55 2.78
N PHE A 5 8.51 28.36 2.23
CA PHE A 5 8.09 28.18 0.83
C PHE A 5 6.66 28.65 0.54
N THR A 6 5.81 28.83 1.55
CA THR A 6 4.41 29.25 1.37
C THR A 6 4.19 30.77 1.43
N LYS A 7 5.26 31.58 1.54
CA LYS A 7 5.20 33.06 1.50
C LYS A 7 4.99 33.65 0.10
N ILE A 8 4.89 32.82 -0.94
CA ILE A 8 4.63 33.25 -2.32
C ILE A 8 3.17 33.73 -2.42
N LYS A 9 2.96 34.90 -3.03
CA LYS A 9 1.67 35.65 -3.07
C LYS A 9 0.46 34.80 -3.48
N PHE A 10 0.68 33.77 -4.32
CA PHE A 10 -0.33 32.85 -4.84
C PHE A 10 -0.79 31.75 -3.84
N LEU A 11 0.09 31.33 -2.92
CA LEU A 11 -0.19 30.25 -1.94
C LEU A 11 -0.69 30.75 -0.58
N ASN A 12 -0.90 32.05 -0.42
CA ASN A 12 -1.32 32.67 0.83
C ASN A 12 -2.68 32.13 1.34
N ARG A 13 -3.56 31.67 0.44
CA ARG A 13 -4.82 30.99 0.82
C ARG A 13 -4.62 29.61 1.47
N PHE A 14 -3.52 28.94 1.15
CA PHE A 14 -3.18 27.61 1.66
C PHE A 14 -2.18 27.66 2.82
N HIS A 15 -1.53 28.81 3.02
CA HIS A 15 -0.57 29.03 4.11
C HIS A 15 -1.18 28.70 5.49
N LYS A 16 -2.41 29.17 5.77
CA LYS A 16 -3.12 28.82 7.01
C LYS A 16 -3.34 27.31 7.18
N LYS A 17 -3.58 26.56 6.08
CA LYS A 17 -3.72 25.09 6.11
C LYS A 17 -2.38 24.38 6.26
N ALA A 18 -1.32 24.89 5.63
CA ALA A 18 0.03 24.34 5.71
C ALA A 18 0.65 24.53 7.11
N VAL A 19 0.42 25.68 7.75
CA VAL A 19 0.82 25.93 9.15
C VAL A 19 0.08 24.96 10.07
N LYS A 20 -1.24 24.82 9.92
CA LYS A 20 -2.03 23.89 10.71
C LYS A 20 -1.61 22.43 10.53
N LEU A 21 -1.35 22.00 9.29
CA LEU A 21 -0.83 20.65 9.01
C LEU A 21 0.56 20.44 9.64
N GLY A 22 1.42 21.46 9.61
CA GLY A 22 2.72 21.43 10.28
C GLY A 22 2.60 21.27 11.80
N ASP A 23 1.74 22.06 12.43
CA ASP A 23 1.45 21.96 13.86
C ASP A 23 0.83 20.59 14.21
N ASP A 24 -0.12 20.11 13.43
CA ASP A 24 -0.75 18.79 13.59
C ASP A 24 0.31 17.66 13.45
N ILE A 25 1.25 17.77 12.50
CA ILE A 25 2.37 16.82 12.35
C ILE A 25 3.29 16.84 13.58
N VAL A 26 3.61 18.03 14.11
CA VAL A 26 4.47 18.17 15.29
C VAL A 26 3.78 17.58 16.53
N ILE A 27 2.48 17.87 16.72
CA ILE A 27 1.67 17.32 17.82
C ILE A 27 1.57 15.80 17.69
N ALA A 28 1.24 15.28 16.49
CA ALA A 28 1.17 13.85 16.24
C ALA A 28 2.53 13.16 16.45
N SER A 29 3.64 13.81 16.09
CA SER A 29 4.99 13.28 16.34
C SER A 29 5.31 13.23 17.84
N GLN A 30 4.90 14.22 18.63
CA GLN A 30 5.07 14.18 20.08
C GLN A 30 4.19 13.11 20.75
N GLU A 31 2.96 12.93 20.25
CA GLU A 31 2.05 11.88 20.69
C GLU A 31 2.58 10.48 20.35
N MET A 32 3.09 10.29 19.12
CA MET A 32 3.74 9.05 18.69
C MET A 32 5.00 8.73 19.50
N LYS A 33 5.78 9.75 19.92
CA LYS A 33 6.95 9.56 20.78
C LYS A 33 6.57 9.14 22.21
N LYS A 34 5.37 9.48 22.66
CA LYS A 34 4.81 9.07 23.96
C LYS A 34 4.23 7.66 23.97
N GLN A 35 4.08 7.01 22.81
CA GLN A 35 3.53 5.66 22.71
C GLN A 35 4.54 4.60 23.18
N ASN A 36 4.02 3.52 23.75
CA ASN A 36 4.83 2.44 24.30
C ASN A 36 5.55 1.64 23.19
N TRP A 37 6.71 1.06 23.50
CA TRP A 37 7.48 0.20 22.58
C TRP A 37 6.63 -0.90 21.91
N LYS A 38 5.64 -1.44 22.63
CA LYS A 38 4.69 -2.43 22.11
C LYS A 38 3.87 -1.92 20.91
N TYR A 39 3.57 -0.63 20.86
CA TYR A 39 2.85 0.00 19.74
C TYR A 39 3.74 0.11 18.50
N HIS A 40 5.02 0.48 18.67
CA HIS A 40 5.98 0.53 17.57
C HIS A 40 6.27 -0.87 17.01
N VAL A 41 6.49 -1.86 17.88
CA VAL A 41 6.68 -3.26 17.44
C VAL A 41 5.39 -3.81 16.82
N GLY A 42 4.22 -3.50 17.40
CA GLY A 42 2.93 -3.94 16.87
C GLY A 42 2.66 -3.39 15.46
N SER A 43 2.95 -2.11 15.21
CA SER A 43 2.82 -1.50 13.88
C SER A 43 3.84 -2.07 12.88
N LEU A 44 5.09 -2.27 13.28
CA LEU A 44 6.10 -2.92 12.44
C LEU A 44 5.71 -4.35 12.07
N LEU A 45 5.31 -5.17 13.05
CA LEU A 45 4.86 -6.54 12.81
C LEU A 45 3.61 -6.56 11.93
N ALA A 46 2.64 -5.66 12.16
CA ALA A 46 1.47 -5.56 11.30
C ALA A 46 1.85 -5.25 9.85
N THR A 47 2.82 -4.35 9.62
CA THR A 47 3.31 -4.08 8.26
C THR A 47 4.05 -5.28 7.66
N MET A 48 4.90 -5.95 8.42
CA MET A 48 5.62 -7.15 7.97
C MET A 48 4.64 -8.26 7.59
N VAL A 49 3.66 -8.56 8.46
CA VAL A 49 2.63 -9.58 8.22
C VAL A 49 1.76 -9.21 7.01
N ALA A 50 1.38 -7.94 6.87
CA ALA A 50 0.61 -7.49 5.71
C ALA A 50 1.40 -7.69 4.40
N TRP A 51 2.70 -7.39 4.40
CA TRP A 51 3.58 -7.60 3.24
C TRP A 51 3.79 -9.09 2.96
N SER A 52 4.06 -9.91 3.98
CA SER A 52 4.20 -11.36 3.83
C SER A 52 2.92 -12.00 3.30
N CYS A 53 1.74 -11.61 3.80
CA CYS A 53 0.46 -12.08 3.30
C CYS A 53 0.26 -11.74 1.81
N ARG A 54 0.65 -10.53 1.41
CA ARG A 54 0.57 -10.10 0.00
C ARG A 54 1.45 -10.96 -0.93
N PHE A 55 2.66 -11.32 -0.50
CA PHE A 55 3.54 -12.19 -1.30
C PHE A 55 3.11 -13.65 -1.28
N LEU A 56 2.66 -14.15 -0.12
CA LEU A 56 2.11 -15.51 0.02
C LEU A 56 0.88 -15.70 -0.87
N LEU A 57 -0.02 -14.71 -0.94
CA LEU A 57 -1.16 -14.73 -1.86
C LEU A 57 -0.70 -14.91 -3.31
N LEU A 58 0.33 -14.19 -3.73
CA LEU A 58 0.85 -14.27 -5.09
C LEU A 58 1.55 -15.61 -5.36
N CYS A 59 2.31 -16.13 -4.40
CA CYS A 59 2.90 -17.48 -4.48
C CYS A 59 1.83 -18.57 -4.60
N ALA A 60 0.76 -18.47 -3.81
CA ALA A 60 -0.36 -19.40 -3.83
C ALA A 60 -1.13 -19.33 -5.17
N LEU A 61 -1.34 -18.12 -5.71
CA LEU A 61 -1.95 -17.93 -7.02
C LEU A 61 -1.09 -18.55 -8.13
N ILE A 62 0.22 -18.31 -8.13
CA ILE A 62 1.11 -18.90 -9.13
C ILE A 62 1.03 -20.43 -9.05
N THR A 63 1.28 -21.00 -7.87
CA THR A 63 1.25 -22.46 -7.66
C THR A 63 -0.10 -23.10 -8.00
N GLY A 64 -1.21 -22.40 -7.76
CA GLY A 64 -2.56 -22.90 -8.04
C GLY A 64 -2.92 -22.92 -9.54
N PHE A 65 -2.33 -22.04 -10.34
CA PHE A 65 -2.60 -21.95 -11.78
C PHE A 65 -1.53 -22.60 -12.65
N SER A 66 -0.29 -22.74 -12.17
CA SER A 66 0.78 -23.46 -12.86
C SER A 66 0.80 -24.93 -12.46
N THR A 67 0.35 -25.82 -13.33
CA THR A 67 0.40 -27.28 -13.13
C THR A 67 1.80 -27.88 -13.25
N THR A 68 2.78 -27.09 -13.68
CA THR A 68 4.18 -27.48 -13.92
C THR A 68 5.09 -27.35 -12.70
N ILE A 69 4.66 -26.65 -11.65
CA ILE A 69 5.49 -26.42 -10.45
C ILE A 69 5.19 -27.52 -9.43
N ALA A 70 6.21 -28.32 -9.10
CA ALA A 70 6.12 -29.25 -7.99
C ALA A 70 5.81 -28.49 -6.69
N ALA A 71 4.80 -28.94 -5.94
CA ALA A 71 4.36 -28.34 -4.69
C ALA A 71 5.34 -28.58 -3.51
N ASP A 72 6.64 -28.63 -3.81
CA ASP A 72 7.70 -28.83 -2.84
C ASP A 72 8.00 -27.52 -2.10
N PHE A 73 8.25 -27.63 -0.79
CA PHE A 73 8.60 -26.50 0.06
C PHE A 73 9.81 -25.71 -0.45
N TRP A 74 10.81 -26.41 -1.00
CA TRP A 74 12.03 -25.77 -1.51
C TRP A 74 11.75 -24.90 -2.75
N THR A 75 10.94 -25.42 -3.67
CA THR A 75 10.55 -24.72 -4.90
C THR A 75 9.65 -23.52 -4.60
N GLN A 76 8.73 -23.67 -3.64
CA GLN A 76 7.88 -22.57 -3.16
C GLN A 76 8.69 -21.48 -2.44
N TYR A 77 9.69 -21.86 -1.64
CA TYR A 77 10.58 -20.90 -0.99
C TYR A 77 11.45 -20.14 -2.00
N ALA A 78 12.00 -20.84 -3.00
CA ALA A 78 12.77 -20.22 -4.07
C ALA A 78 11.91 -19.24 -4.89
N LEU A 79 10.66 -19.60 -5.18
CA LEU A 79 9.69 -18.71 -5.82
C LEU A 79 9.41 -17.47 -4.96
N TYR A 80 9.16 -17.65 -3.67
CA TYR A 80 8.92 -16.56 -2.73
C TYR A 80 10.10 -15.57 -2.70
N ALA A 81 11.34 -16.06 -2.57
CA ALA A 81 12.54 -15.23 -2.55
C ALA A 81 12.74 -14.48 -3.88
N ARG A 82 12.42 -15.12 -5.02
CA ARG A 82 12.48 -14.50 -6.35
C ARG A 82 11.44 -13.37 -6.49
N LEU A 83 10.24 -13.56 -5.96
CA LEU A 83 9.19 -12.53 -5.97
C LEU A 83 9.54 -11.34 -5.07
N GLU A 84 10.16 -11.60 -3.90
CA GLU A 84 10.63 -10.56 -3.00
C GLU A 84 11.72 -9.70 -3.67
N THR A 85 12.75 -10.34 -4.24
CA THR A 85 13.82 -9.64 -4.96
C THR A 85 13.29 -8.84 -6.16
N MET A 86 12.39 -9.43 -6.95
CA MET A 86 11.73 -8.74 -8.06
C MET A 86 10.98 -7.49 -7.58
N PHE A 87 10.26 -7.58 -6.46
CA PHE A 87 9.51 -6.45 -5.91
C PHE A 87 10.41 -5.34 -5.38
N VAL A 88 11.52 -5.69 -4.72
CA VAL A 88 12.54 -4.73 -4.29
C VAL A 88 13.12 -3.97 -5.49
N ILE A 89 13.44 -4.67 -6.59
CA ILE A 89 13.94 -4.05 -7.82
C ILE A 89 12.91 -3.06 -8.39
N ILE A 90 11.63 -3.43 -8.41
CA ILE A 90 10.55 -2.54 -8.87
C ILE A 90 10.46 -1.30 -7.98
N LEU A 91 10.65 -1.42 -6.66
CA LEU A 91 10.62 -0.29 -5.73
C LEU A 91 11.71 0.74 -5.99
N PHE A 92 12.89 0.28 -6.40
CA PHE A 92 14.01 1.15 -6.77
C PHE A 92 13.92 1.69 -8.19
N SER A 93 13.03 1.13 -9.04
CA SER A 93 12.82 1.62 -10.40
C SER A 93 12.02 2.93 -10.38
N PRO A 94 12.56 4.04 -10.91
CA PRO A 94 11.89 5.34 -10.91
C PRO A 94 10.72 5.44 -11.90
N THR A 95 10.33 4.35 -12.59
CA THR A 95 9.20 4.35 -13.52
C THR A 95 7.86 4.34 -12.76
N PRO A 96 7.06 5.43 -12.81
CA PRO A 96 5.79 5.50 -12.11
C PRO A 96 4.82 4.49 -12.74
N GLY A 97 4.46 3.45 -11.98
CA GLY A 97 3.51 2.42 -12.42
C GLY A 97 4.11 1.08 -12.83
N GLY A 98 5.44 0.95 -12.91
CA GLY A 98 6.16 -0.33 -13.01
C GLY A 98 5.83 -1.25 -14.21
N ALA A 99 4.88 -0.90 -15.08
CA ALA A 99 4.30 -1.83 -16.06
C ALA A 99 5.34 -2.44 -17.01
N GLY A 100 6.24 -1.62 -17.59
CA GLY A 100 7.28 -2.12 -18.50
C GLY A 100 8.41 -2.88 -17.81
N PHE A 101 8.73 -2.54 -16.56
CA PHE A 101 9.76 -3.26 -15.78
C PHE A 101 9.22 -4.59 -15.25
N VAL A 102 7.93 -4.63 -14.92
CA VAL A 102 7.20 -5.83 -14.55
C VAL A 102 7.17 -6.79 -15.74
N GLU A 103 6.87 -6.36 -16.96
CA GLU A 103 6.89 -7.25 -18.14
C GLU A 103 8.27 -7.85 -18.43
N VAL A 104 9.34 -7.04 -18.36
CA VAL A 104 10.72 -7.52 -18.56
C VAL A 104 11.17 -8.47 -17.44
N LEU A 105 10.79 -8.18 -16.19
CA LEU A 105 11.10 -9.06 -15.06
C LEU A 105 10.24 -10.32 -15.07
N PHE A 106 8.97 -10.26 -15.48
CA PHE A 106 8.11 -11.44 -15.62
C PHE A 106 8.64 -12.37 -16.72
N SER A 107 9.03 -11.83 -17.88
CA SER A 107 9.63 -12.65 -18.95
C SER A 107 11.00 -13.21 -18.56
N GLY A 108 11.82 -12.48 -17.79
CA GLY A 108 13.12 -12.97 -17.35
C GLY A 108 13.09 -13.94 -16.16
N PHE A 109 12.27 -13.66 -15.14
CA PHE A 109 12.26 -14.41 -13.87
C PHE A 109 11.14 -15.45 -13.76
N LEU A 110 10.03 -15.29 -14.48
CA LEU A 110 8.88 -16.20 -14.43
C LEU A 110 8.69 -17.03 -15.70
N SER A 111 9.48 -16.83 -16.76
CA SER A 111 9.47 -17.69 -17.96
C SER A 111 9.74 -19.16 -17.65
N ASP A 112 10.52 -19.48 -16.60
CA ASP A 112 10.76 -20.86 -16.17
C ASP A 112 9.54 -21.49 -15.49
N TYR A 113 8.66 -20.68 -14.92
CA TYR A 113 7.55 -21.12 -14.06
C TYR A 113 6.18 -21.01 -14.74
N VAL A 114 6.05 -20.10 -15.71
CA VAL A 114 4.81 -19.85 -16.45
C VAL A 114 5.14 -19.92 -17.94
N GLN A 115 4.93 -21.09 -18.54
CA GLN A 115 5.15 -21.32 -19.97
C GLN A 115 4.01 -20.76 -20.85
N ASP A 116 2.85 -20.45 -20.25
CA ASP A 116 1.69 -19.88 -20.94
C ASP A 116 1.42 -18.43 -20.49
N ASP A 117 1.62 -17.47 -21.41
CA ASP A 117 1.31 -16.04 -21.20
C ASP A 117 -0.13 -15.81 -20.71
N THR A 118 -1.07 -16.66 -21.13
CA THR A 118 -2.48 -16.64 -20.72
C THR A 118 -2.63 -16.81 -19.20
N SER A 119 -1.86 -17.72 -18.59
CA SER A 119 -1.90 -18.00 -17.15
C SER A 119 -1.32 -16.84 -16.35
N ALA A 120 -0.24 -16.22 -16.84
CA ALA A 120 0.35 -15.02 -16.22
C ALA A 120 -0.64 -13.84 -16.18
N LEU A 121 -1.37 -13.62 -17.28
CA LEU A 121 -2.38 -12.56 -17.37
C LEU A 121 -3.55 -12.78 -16.40
N ILE A 122 -4.03 -14.02 -16.28
CA ILE A 122 -5.11 -14.38 -15.34
C ILE A 122 -4.65 -14.15 -13.90
N ILE A 123 -3.47 -14.64 -13.52
CA ILE A 123 -2.90 -14.46 -12.18
C ILE A 123 -2.73 -12.97 -11.86
N SER A 124 -2.17 -12.18 -12.78
CA SER A 124 -1.98 -10.73 -12.62
C SER A 124 -3.32 -10.01 -12.42
N THR A 125 -4.34 -10.40 -13.17
CA THR A 125 -5.68 -9.80 -13.07
C THR A 125 -6.36 -10.12 -11.75
N ILE A 126 -6.31 -11.38 -11.30
CA ILE A 126 -6.89 -11.81 -10.02
C ILE A 126 -6.15 -11.15 -8.85
N TRP A 127 -4.82 -11.09 -8.91
CA TRP A 127 -4.01 -10.43 -7.90
C TRP A 127 -4.32 -8.94 -7.78
N ARG A 128 -4.51 -8.25 -8.93
CA ARG A 128 -4.99 -6.86 -8.97
C ARG A 128 -6.39 -6.76 -8.39
N LEU A 129 -7.32 -7.65 -8.75
CA LEU A 129 -8.68 -7.68 -8.20
C LEU A 129 -8.68 -7.72 -6.67
N ILE A 130 -7.91 -8.64 -6.09
CA ILE A 130 -7.86 -8.81 -4.64
C ILE A 130 -7.10 -7.65 -3.98
N THR A 131 -5.91 -7.29 -4.46
CA THR A 131 -5.05 -6.35 -3.74
C THR A 131 -5.32 -4.87 -4.04
N TYR A 132 -5.99 -4.55 -5.14
CA TYR A 132 -6.39 -3.17 -5.45
C TYR A 132 -7.88 -2.97 -5.26
N TYR A 133 -8.72 -3.82 -5.87
CA TYR A 133 -10.14 -3.57 -5.89
C TYR A 133 -10.82 -3.87 -4.56
N ALA A 134 -10.37 -4.87 -3.78
CA ALA A 134 -10.94 -5.14 -2.46
C ALA A 134 -10.72 -3.94 -1.51
N TYR A 135 -9.53 -3.32 -1.54
CA TYR A 135 -9.25 -2.10 -0.78
C TYR A 135 -10.06 -0.90 -1.28
N LEU A 136 -10.27 -0.77 -2.59
CA LEU A 136 -11.06 0.31 -3.18
C LEU A 136 -12.54 0.21 -2.76
N ILE A 137 -13.09 -1.01 -2.76
CA ILE A 137 -14.45 -1.29 -2.26
C ILE A 137 -14.55 -0.98 -0.77
N ALA A 138 -13.59 -1.44 0.04
CA ALA A 138 -13.55 -1.13 1.47
C ALA A 138 -13.50 0.39 1.72
N GLY A 139 -12.66 1.11 0.97
CA GLY A 139 -12.59 2.57 1.00
C GLY A 139 -13.92 3.23 0.60
N ALA A 140 -14.57 2.76 -0.46
CA ALA A 140 -15.84 3.28 -0.93
C ALA A 140 -16.99 3.12 0.10
N ILE A 141 -16.92 2.13 0.99
CA ILE A 141 -17.92 1.90 2.05
C ILE A 141 -17.57 2.68 3.34
N ILE A 142 -16.30 2.70 3.72
CA ILE A 142 -15.84 3.32 4.97
C ILE A 142 -15.78 4.86 4.86
N ILE A 143 -15.35 5.40 3.72
CA ILE A 143 -15.17 6.85 3.56
C ILE A 143 -16.50 7.61 3.72
N PRO A 144 -17.62 7.21 3.07
CA PRO A 144 -18.88 7.94 3.20
C PRO A 144 -19.45 7.90 4.62
N SER A 145 -19.33 6.77 5.30
CA SER A 145 -19.81 6.61 6.68
C SER A 145 -18.99 7.45 7.66
N TRP A 146 -17.66 7.49 7.50
CA TRP A 146 -16.78 8.36 8.27
C TRP A 146 -17.05 9.84 7.99
N ILE A 147 -17.19 10.24 6.71
CA ILE A 147 -17.50 11.62 6.32
C ILE A 147 -18.81 12.10 6.94
N ARG A 148 -19.86 11.26 6.91
CA ARG A 148 -21.15 11.59 7.54
C ARG A 148 -20.99 11.82 9.03
N ARG A 149 -20.24 10.97 9.72
CA ARG A 149 -19.98 11.10 11.16
C ARG A 149 -19.26 12.40 11.49
N VAL A 150 -18.17 12.71 10.78
CA VAL A 150 -17.39 13.94 10.99
C VAL A 150 -18.20 15.20 10.71
N LEU A 151 -19.03 15.21 9.66
CA LEU A 151 -19.92 16.33 9.36
C LEU A 151 -20.98 16.54 10.45
N MET A 152 -21.54 15.45 10.99
CA MET A 152 -22.52 15.51 12.08
C MET A 152 -21.90 16.02 13.38
N GLU A 153 -20.70 15.56 13.74
CA GLU A 153 -19.96 16.05 14.93
C GLU A 153 -19.64 17.55 14.81
N ARG A 154 -19.19 18.01 13.63
CA ARG A 154 -18.95 19.45 13.37
C ARG A 154 -20.23 20.29 13.46
N ARG A 155 -21.39 19.72 13.08
CA ARG A 155 -22.68 20.41 13.15
C ARG A 155 -23.15 20.58 14.59
N LYS A 156 -22.98 19.56 15.45
CA LYS A 156 -23.29 19.63 16.88
C LYS A 156 -22.46 20.69 17.60
N HIS A 157 -21.14 20.71 17.39
CA HIS A 157 -20.27 21.71 18.01
C HIS A 157 -20.63 23.16 17.66
N LYS A 158 -21.21 23.41 16.46
CA LYS A 158 -21.70 24.76 16.10
C LYS A 158 -23.02 25.14 16.78
N LEU A 159 -23.85 24.15 17.13
CA LEU A 159 -25.14 24.36 17.80
C LEU A 159 -24.97 24.55 19.32
N GLU A 160 -23.94 23.96 19.92
CA GLU A 160 -23.64 24.12 21.35
C GLU A 160 -22.89 25.43 21.68
N GLN A 161 -22.42 26.16 20.67
CA GLN A 161 -21.74 27.45 20.81
C GLN A 161 -22.65 28.67 20.55
N HIS A 162 -23.94 28.44 20.29
CA HIS A 162 -24.99 29.44 20.11
C HIS A 162 -26.06 29.27 21.17
#